data_AF-A0A9N9YGS7-F1
#
_entry.id   AF-A0A9N9YGS7-F1
#
_cell.length_a   1.000
_cell.length_b   1.000
_cell.length_c   1.000
_cell.angle_alpha   90.00
_cell.angle_beta   90.00
_cell.angle_gamma   90.00
#
_symmetry.space_group_name_H-M   'P 1'
#
loop_
_entity.id
_entity.type
_entity.pdbx_description
1 polymer ?
#
loop_
_entity_poly.entity_id
_entity_poly.type
_entity_poly.pdbx_seq_one_letter_code
_entity_poly.pdbx_strand_id
1 'polypeptide(L)'
;MMCERVQTSLSKPADALATWEDEGETFYVRERTPDDITAEGDAQFGRVYVAGVSAAVWCIGQCFFKVHAWREGMELESNNIQFVKDKAPEVPVPDVIYSWIDHDINRNFLITKRVSGQTLDQAWPRLSLSQRTQVAKDIANYIVKLALNTAPSFQTINGYGVREPWLQDKPPTQHPLWLPRLLGPLSVQEMQAYMIKISKEPPPSVSLLFHFYHADLGPKNIIVLEDGKVSGIIDWESAAYYPRFWVATKTSLGAFKLECETDNQQLWGQLLGQALELHGYKRLDIEFQNWYKGMA
;
A
#
# COMPACT_ATOMS: atom_id res chain seq x y z
N MET A 1 21.00 1.50 -11.68
CA MET A 1 20.38 2.85 -11.74
C MET A 1 21.16 3.83 -10.87
N MET A 2 21.18 5.10 -11.24
CA MET A 2 21.73 6.19 -10.44
C MET A 2 20.78 7.39 -10.45
N CYS A 3 20.64 8.04 -9.29
CA CYS A 3 19.92 9.30 -9.13
C CYS A 3 20.96 10.40 -8.94
N GLU A 4 20.96 11.40 -9.82
CA GLU A 4 21.91 12.51 -9.77
C GLU A 4 21.19 13.83 -9.59
N ARG A 5 21.87 14.74 -8.89
CA ARG A 5 21.43 16.11 -8.67
C ARG A 5 22.34 17.03 -9.48
N VAL A 6 21.75 17.89 -10.30
CA VAL A 6 22.48 18.89 -11.08
C VAL A 6 21.93 20.29 -10.83
N GLN A 7 22.84 21.26 -10.84
CA GLN A 7 22.51 22.66 -10.54
C GLN A 7 21.74 23.37 -11.68
N THR A 8 21.72 22.81 -12.89
CA THR A 8 21.00 23.40 -14.04
C THR A 8 20.41 22.33 -14.95
N SER A 9 19.17 22.54 -15.42
CA SER A 9 18.47 21.62 -16.34
C SER A 9 19.18 21.45 -17.70
N LEU A 10 20.04 22.40 -18.08
CA LEU A 10 20.90 22.34 -19.27
C LEU A 10 21.99 21.26 -19.20
N SER A 11 22.26 20.72 -18.02
CA SER A 11 23.21 19.61 -17.80
C SER A 11 22.53 18.24 -17.72
N LYS A 12 21.25 18.14 -18.11
CA LYS A 12 20.52 16.89 -18.22
C LYS A 12 21.16 15.98 -19.27
N PRO A 13 21.53 14.74 -18.92
CA PRO A 13 22.04 13.81 -19.92
C PRO A 13 20.90 13.22 -20.76
N ALA A 14 21.21 12.90 -22.02
CA ALA A 14 20.21 12.46 -23.00
C ALA A 14 19.59 11.09 -22.67
N ASP A 15 20.23 10.31 -21.81
CA ASP A 15 19.82 8.97 -21.36
C ASP A 15 19.02 8.99 -20.05
N ALA A 16 18.61 10.17 -19.57
CA ALA A 16 17.78 10.30 -18.39
C ALA A 16 16.39 9.66 -18.61
N LEU A 17 16.08 8.65 -17.80
CA LEU A 17 14.82 7.90 -17.80
C LEU A 17 13.69 8.65 -17.09
N ALA A 18 14.03 9.45 -16.08
CA ALA A 18 13.10 10.29 -15.36
C ALA A 18 13.77 11.61 -14.94
N THR A 19 12.99 12.68 -14.80
CA THR A 19 13.48 14.00 -14.37
C THR A 19 12.43 14.71 -13.53
N TRP A 20 12.85 15.38 -12.47
CA TRP A 20 12.01 16.29 -11.70
C TRP A 20 12.84 17.47 -11.19
N GLU A 21 12.15 18.52 -10.78
CA GLU A 21 12.76 19.73 -10.23
C GLU A 21 12.30 19.92 -8.78
N ASP A 22 13.19 20.45 -7.96
CA ASP A 22 12.89 20.86 -6.59
C ASP A 22 13.79 22.04 -6.19
N GLU A 23 13.19 23.13 -5.71
CA GLU A 23 13.89 24.33 -5.23
C GLU A 23 14.98 24.90 -6.17
N GLY A 24 14.80 24.72 -7.49
CA GLY A 24 15.76 25.19 -8.51
C GLY A 24 16.88 24.19 -8.82
N GLU A 25 16.91 23.03 -8.16
CA GLU A 25 17.76 21.90 -8.51
C GLU A 25 17.00 20.94 -9.44
N THR A 26 17.70 20.37 -10.41
CA THR A 26 17.15 19.33 -11.29
C THR A 26 17.72 17.99 -10.87
N PHE A 27 16.85 17.01 -10.73
CA PHE A 27 17.22 15.63 -10.46
C PHE A 27 16.83 14.76 -11.63
N TYR A 28 17.64 13.74 -11.90
CA TYR A 28 17.30 12.74 -12.90
C TYR A 28 17.76 11.35 -12.47
N VAL A 29 17.11 10.35 -13.07
CA VAL A 29 17.47 8.95 -12.93
C VAL A 29 17.91 8.42 -14.28
N ARG A 30 19.05 7.71 -14.31
CA ARG A 30 19.57 7.01 -15.50
C ARG A 30 20.14 5.65 -15.12
N GLU A 31 20.45 4.85 -16.13
CA GLU A 31 21.21 3.62 -15.93
C GLU A 31 22.65 3.92 -15.51
N ARG A 32 23.25 2.99 -14.77
CA ARG A 32 24.67 3.12 -14.43
C ARG A 32 25.49 2.71 -15.65
N THR A 33 26.56 3.44 -15.92
CA THR A 33 27.57 3.08 -16.92
C THR A 33 28.80 2.49 -16.23
N PRO A 34 29.65 1.73 -16.93
CA PRO A 34 30.90 1.21 -16.37
C PRO A 34 31.86 2.30 -15.87
N ASP A 35 31.73 3.52 -16.37
CA ASP A 35 32.55 4.68 -16.01
C ASP A 35 32.06 5.40 -14.75
N ASP A 36 30.86 5.06 -14.24
CA ASP A 36 30.35 5.64 -13.01
C ASP A 36 31.20 5.19 -11.83
N ILE A 37 31.89 6.15 -11.21
CA ILE A 37 32.68 5.92 -10.00
C ILE A 37 31.72 5.42 -8.91
N THR A 38 32.04 4.28 -8.29
CA THR A 38 31.36 3.78 -7.09
C THR A 38 31.69 4.67 -5.88
N ALA A 39 31.36 5.95 -5.94
CA ALA A 39 31.24 6.74 -4.73
C ALA A 39 30.06 6.17 -3.94
N GLU A 40 30.27 5.85 -2.66
CA GLU A 40 29.18 5.56 -1.75
C GLU A 40 28.28 6.80 -1.73
N GLY A 41 27.15 6.75 -2.43
CA GLY A 41 26.15 7.81 -2.37
C GLY A 41 25.66 7.98 -0.94
N ASP A 42 25.07 9.15 -0.62
CA ASP A 42 24.51 9.38 0.71
C ASP A 42 23.16 8.64 0.86
N ALA A 43 23.22 7.39 1.33
CA ALA A 43 22.03 6.57 1.57
C ALA A 43 21.14 7.09 2.71
N GLN A 44 21.61 8.07 3.49
CA GLN A 44 20.86 8.71 4.58
C GLN A 44 20.12 9.96 4.09
N PHE A 45 20.67 10.66 3.10
CA PHE A 45 20.08 11.89 2.56
C PHE A 45 18.64 11.67 2.10
N GLY A 46 17.70 12.41 2.69
CA GLY A 46 16.29 12.35 2.34
C GLY A 46 15.58 11.05 2.75
N ARG A 47 16.22 10.12 3.47
CA ARG A 47 15.55 8.86 3.85
C ARG A 47 14.48 9.11 4.92
N VAL A 48 13.24 8.73 4.61
CA VAL A 48 12.08 8.94 5.50
C VAL A 48 11.56 7.65 6.12
N TYR A 49 11.88 6.48 5.54
CA TYR A 49 11.42 5.19 6.06
C TYR A 49 12.39 4.05 5.72
N VAL A 50 12.53 3.09 6.64
CA VAL A 50 13.28 1.84 6.45
C VAL A 50 12.57 0.70 7.17
N ALA A 51 12.32 -0.39 6.45
CA ALA A 51 11.81 -1.64 6.98
C ALA A 51 12.89 -2.73 6.89
N GLY A 52 13.98 -2.56 7.63
CA GLY A 52 15.15 -3.43 7.58
C GLY A 52 15.66 -3.61 6.14
N VAL A 53 15.70 -4.85 5.67
CA VAL A 53 16.14 -5.23 4.33
C VAL A 53 15.01 -5.31 3.30
N SER A 54 13.76 -5.13 3.74
CA SER A 54 12.56 -5.35 2.91
C SER A 54 12.16 -4.11 2.12
N ALA A 55 12.32 -2.92 2.69
CA ALA A 55 11.91 -1.68 2.04
C ALA A 55 12.66 -0.46 2.56
N ALA A 56 12.76 0.56 1.72
CA ALA A 56 13.19 1.89 2.13
C ALA A 56 12.51 2.94 1.26
N VAL A 57 12.30 4.12 1.84
CA VAL A 57 11.71 5.27 1.14
C VAL A 57 12.55 6.51 1.39
N TRP A 58 12.83 7.24 0.32
CA TRP A 58 13.46 8.56 0.35
C TRP A 58 12.51 9.62 -0.18
N CYS A 59 12.51 10.79 0.45
CA CYS A 59 11.91 12.02 -0.06
C CYS A 59 13.06 12.86 -0.62
N ILE A 60 13.15 12.93 -1.95
CA ILE A 60 14.16 13.72 -2.65
C ILE A 60 13.43 14.81 -3.41
N GLY A 61 13.44 16.00 -2.80
CA GLY A 61 12.61 17.12 -3.21
C GLY A 61 11.11 16.82 -3.15
N GLN A 62 10.38 17.14 -4.22
CA GLN A 62 8.95 16.84 -4.34
C GLN A 62 8.64 15.41 -4.80
N CYS A 63 9.57 14.46 -4.67
CA CYS A 63 9.36 13.08 -5.09
C CYS A 63 9.67 12.07 -3.98
N PHE A 64 8.93 10.96 -3.98
CA PHE A 64 9.22 9.79 -3.17
C PHE A 64 9.84 8.69 -4.01
N PHE A 65 10.95 8.16 -3.51
CA PHE A 65 11.67 7.02 -4.06
C PHE A 65 11.43 5.84 -3.15
N LYS A 66 10.68 4.86 -3.61
CA LYS A 66 10.39 3.65 -2.86
C LYS A 66 11.19 2.50 -3.47
N VAL A 67 11.81 1.71 -2.61
CA VAL A 67 12.37 0.40 -2.98
C VAL A 67 11.72 -0.64 -2.10
N HIS A 68 11.22 -1.73 -2.69
CA HIS A 68 10.64 -2.84 -1.98
C HIS A 68 11.20 -4.17 -2.48
N ALA A 69 11.28 -5.13 -1.57
CA ALA A 69 11.51 -6.52 -1.90
C ALA A 69 10.47 -6.98 -2.93
N TRP A 70 10.97 -7.63 -3.97
CA TRP A 70 10.16 -8.09 -5.08
C TRP A 70 10.48 -9.55 -5.36
N ARG A 71 9.53 -10.26 -5.96
CA ARG A 71 9.74 -11.58 -6.54
C ARG A 71 8.83 -11.73 -7.74
N GLU A 72 9.19 -12.67 -8.61
CA GLU A 72 8.37 -13.03 -9.77
C GLU A 72 6.93 -13.33 -9.35
N GLY A 73 5.97 -12.84 -10.13
CA GLY A 73 4.54 -12.93 -9.81
C GLY A 73 4.05 -11.97 -8.72
N MET A 74 4.75 -10.87 -8.44
CA MET A 74 4.18 -9.76 -7.64
C MET A 74 3.62 -8.66 -8.54
N GLU A 75 2.50 -8.08 -8.11
CA GLU A 75 1.98 -6.86 -8.72
C GLU A 75 2.82 -5.64 -8.33
N LEU A 76 2.94 -4.69 -9.25
CA LEU A 76 3.62 -3.43 -8.99
C LEU A 76 2.64 -2.38 -8.45
N GLU A 77 3.09 -1.63 -7.45
CA GLU A 77 2.33 -0.49 -6.92
C GLU A 77 1.97 0.51 -8.03
N SER A 78 2.84 0.72 -9.02
CA SER A 78 2.58 1.55 -10.20
C SER A 78 1.38 1.07 -11.04
N ASN A 79 1.27 -0.24 -11.26
CA ASN A 79 0.14 -0.82 -12.01
C ASN A 79 -1.17 -0.66 -11.22
N ASN A 80 -1.13 -0.86 -9.90
CA ASN A 80 -2.29 -0.64 -9.03
C ASN A 80 -2.73 0.83 -9.04
N ILE A 81 -1.79 1.78 -8.95
CA ILE A 81 -2.08 3.21 -9.06
C ILE A 81 -2.72 3.54 -10.41
N GLN A 82 -2.17 3.02 -11.51
CA GLN A 82 -2.73 3.25 -12.85
C GLN A 82 -4.15 2.67 -12.97
N PHE A 83 -4.37 1.46 -12.47
CA PHE A 83 -5.69 0.84 -12.44
C PHE A 83 -6.72 1.71 -11.69
N VAL A 84 -6.33 2.28 -10.55
CA VAL A 84 -7.21 3.17 -9.77
C VAL A 84 -7.53 4.44 -10.56
N LYS A 85 -6.54 5.06 -11.21
CA LYS A 85 -6.76 6.24 -12.07
C LYS A 85 -7.76 5.95 -13.19
N ASP A 86 -7.69 4.76 -13.77
CA ASP A 86 -8.55 4.36 -14.90
C ASP A 86 -9.96 3.97 -14.46
N LYS A 87 -10.12 3.34 -13.29
CA LYS A 87 -11.40 2.75 -12.84
C LYS A 87 -12.15 3.57 -11.80
N ALA A 88 -11.45 4.42 -11.05
CA ALA A 88 -12.00 5.23 -9.97
C ALA A 88 -11.22 6.55 -9.84
N PRO A 89 -11.26 7.42 -10.86
CA PRO A 89 -10.45 8.65 -10.93
C PRO A 89 -10.71 9.64 -9.78
N GLU A 90 -11.82 9.52 -9.08
CA GLU A 90 -12.12 10.27 -7.86
C GLU A 90 -11.29 9.86 -6.64
N VAL A 91 -10.65 8.69 -6.65
CA VAL A 91 -9.79 8.23 -5.57
C VAL A 91 -8.44 8.91 -5.74
N PRO A 92 -8.02 9.77 -4.80
CA PRO A 92 -6.79 10.51 -4.97
C PRO A 92 -5.59 9.58 -4.75
N VAL A 93 -4.76 9.44 -5.77
CA VAL A 93 -3.56 8.60 -5.77
C VAL A 93 -2.35 9.41 -6.22
N PRO A 94 -1.12 9.02 -5.84
CA PRO A 94 0.07 9.74 -6.27
C PRO A 94 0.29 9.63 -7.79
N ASP A 95 0.98 10.62 -8.35
CA ASP A 95 1.45 10.55 -9.73
C ASP A 95 2.72 9.72 -9.82
N VAL A 96 2.68 8.61 -10.56
CA VAL A 96 3.85 7.82 -10.90
C VAL A 96 4.69 8.57 -11.92
N ILE A 97 5.98 8.74 -11.60
CA ILE A 97 6.99 9.31 -12.51
C ILE A 97 7.68 8.18 -13.27
N TYR A 98 8.12 7.15 -12.54
CA TYR A 98 8.85 6.02 -13.12
C TYR A 98 8.78 4.81 -12.19
N SER A 99 8.85 3.61 -12.76
CA SER A 99 8.90 2.37 -12.01
C SER A 99 9.66 1.32 -12.80
N TRP A 100 10.46 0.50 -12.11
CA TRP A 100 11.20 -0.59 -12.73
C TRP A 100 11.45 -1.72 -11.73
N ILE A 101 11.85 -2.87 -12.26
CA ILE A 101 12.28 -4.03 -11.49
C ILE A 101 13.78 -4.22 -11.72
N ASP A 102 14.51 -4.47 -10.65
CA ASP A 102 15.87 -4.97 -10.69
C ASP A 102 15.85 -6.45 -10.29
N HIS A 103 15.99 -7.31 -11.30
CA HIS A 103 15.92 -8.76 -11.13
C HIS A 103 17.14 -9.33 -10.38
N ASP A 104 18.30 -8.68 -10.48
CA ASP A 104 19.54 -9.18 -9.88
C ASP A 104 19.49 -9.07 -8.35
N ILE A 105 18.89 -8.00 -7.84
CA ILE A 105 18.71 -7.78 -6.39
C ILE A 105 17.30 -8.08 -5.89
N ASN A 106 16.41 -8.55 -6.76
CA ASN A 106 15.00 -8.84 -6.44
C ASN A 106 14.32 -7.65 -5.76
N ARG A 107 14.38 -6.48 -6.41
CA ARG A 107 13.74 -5.24 -5.92
C ARG A 107 12.89 -4.61 -6.99
N ASN A 108 11.75 -4.07 -6.57
CA ASN A 108 11.01 -3.11 -7.38
C ASN A 108 11.29 -1.71 -6.86
N PHE A 109 11.27 -0.76 -7.79
CA PHE A 109 11.46 0.65 -7.51
C PHE A 109 10.28 1.43 -8.06
N LEU A 110 9.90 2.46 -7.33
CA LEU A 110 8.83 3.37 -7.69
C LEU A 110 9.23 4.80 -7.34
N ILE A 111 9.05 5.69 -8.30
CA ILE A 111 9.17 7.13 -8.12
C ILE A 111 7.79 7.74 -8.28
N THR A 112 7.33 8.46 -7.27
CA THR A 112 6.08 9.23 -7.35
C THR A 112 6.30 10.69 -7.00
N LYS A 113 5.43 11.56 -7.50
CA LYS A 113 5.31 12.92 -6.95
C LYS A 113 4.80 12.87 -5.51
N ARG A 114 5.22 13.83 -4.70
CA ARG A 114 4.74 14.07 -3.36
C ARG A 114 3.27 14.50 -3.41
N VAL A 115 2.45 13.85 -2.60
CA VAL A 115 1.08 14.29 -2.33
C VAL A 115 1.13 15.40 -1.29
N SER A 116 0.44 16.51 -1.55
CA SER A 116 0.36 17.64 -0.63
C SER A 116 -0.44 17.28 0.62
N GLY A 117 0.11 17.58 1.80
CA GLY A 117 -0.54 17.35 3.09
C GLY A 117 0.35 16.56 4.05
N GLN A 118 -0.29 16.02 5.09
CA GLN A 118 0.34 15.19 6.11
C GLN A 118 -0.40 13.86 6.21
N THR A 119 0.27 12.84 6.74
CA THR A 119 -0.43 11.58 7.04
C THR A 119 -1.57 11.83 8.04
N LEU A 120 -2.65 11.07 7.92
CA LEU A 120 -3.78 11.15 8.85
C LEU A 120 -3.31 10.92 10.29
N ASP A 121 -2.34 10.03 10.49
CA ASP A 121 -1.69 9.80 11.79
C ASP A 121 -1.09 11.10 12.37
N GLN A 122 -0.28 11.83 11.58
CA GLN A 122 0.33 13.10 12.00
C GLN A 122 -0.68 14.23 12.18
N ALA A 123 -1.75 14.24 11.38
CA ALA A 123 -2.82 15.24 11.45
C ALA A 123 -3.79 14.97 12.60
N TRP A 124 -3.92 13.72 13.04
CA TRP A 124 -4.96 13.25 13.96
C TRP A 124 -5.15 14.12 15.21
N PRO A 125 -4.09 14.55 15.93
CA PRO A 125 -4.26 15.34 17.14
C PRO A 125 -4.90 16.71 16.90
N ARG A 126 -4.77 17.26 15.69
CA ARG A 126 -5.33 18.57 15.30
C ARG A 126 -6.74 18.49 14.73
N LEU A 127 -7.16 17.32 14.25
CA LEU A 127 -8.49 17.13 13.68
C LEU A 127 -9.55 17.04 14.77
N SER A 128 -10.63 17.80 14.61
CA SER A 128 -11.85 17.62 15.41
C SER A 128 -12.51 16.27 15.13
N LEU A 129 -13.35 15.80 16.05
CA LEU A 129 -14.09 14.54 15.87
C LEU A 129 -14.95 14.54 14.59
N SER A 130 -15.55 15.69 14.22
CA SER A 130 -16.33 15.82 12.99
C SER A 130 -15.43 15.64 11.76
N GLN A 131 -14.24 16.25 11.74
CA GLN A 131 -13.27 16.05 10.65
C GLN A 131 -12.79 14.59 10.57
N ARG A 132 -12.43 13.97 11.69
CA ARG A 132 -12.04 12.54 11.73
C ARG A 132 -13.15 11.64 11.18
N THR A 133 -14.39 11.91 11.56
CA THR A 133 -15.57 11.19 11.06
C THR A 133 -15.79 11.43 9.56
N GLN A 134 -15.56 12.64 9.08
CA GLN A 134 -15.67 12.96 7.66
C GLN A 134 -14.61 12.22 6.83
N VAL A 135 -13.35 12.19 7.28
CA VAL A 135 -12.29 11.40 6.65
C VAL A 135 -12.70 9.93 6.55
N ALA A 136 -13.23 9.34 7.62
CA ALA A 136 -13.69 7.95 7.59
C ALA A 136 -14.80 7.70 6.56
N LYS A 137 -15.75 8.64 6.43
CA LYS A 137 -16.81 8.57 5.41
C LYS A 137 -16.25 8.70 3.99
N ASP A 138 -15.33 9.62 3.76
CA ASP A 138 -14.71 9.82 2.45
C ASP A 138 -13.94 8.57 2.02
N ILE A 139 -13.16 7.99 2.93
CA ILE A 139 -12.43 6.74 2.67
C ILE A 139 -13.38 5.56 2.45
N ALA A 140 -14.46 5.43 3.24
CA ALA A 140 -15.48 4.40 3.01
C ALA A 140 -16.14 4.54 1.63
N ASN A 141 -16.44 5.78 1.20
CA ASN A 141 -16.96 6.05 -0.14
C ASN A 141 -15.97 5.62 -1.24
N TYR A 142 -14.67 5.89 -1.08
CA TYR A 142 -13.65 5.42 -2.03
C TYR A 142 -13.57 3.89 -2.07
N ILE A 143 -13.59 3.22 -0.92
CA ILE A 143 -13.60 1.75 -0.83
C ILE A 143 -14.79 1.17 -1.60
N VAL A 144 -16.00 1.73 -1.41
CA VAL A 144 -17.20 1.27 -2.10
C VAL A 144 -17.06 1.34 -3.62
N LYS A 145 -16.46 2.43 -4.13
CA LYS A 145 -16.26 2.62 -5.57
C LYS A 145 -15.22 1.67 -6.13
N LEU A 146 -14.09 1.50 -5.43
CA LEU A 146 -13.07 0.51 -5.80
C LEU A 146 -13.65 -0.90 -5.86
N ALA A 147 -14.47 -1.26 -4.87
CA ALA A 147 -15.10 -2.57 -4.75
C ALA A 147 -16.12 -2.90 -5.84
N LEU A 148 -16.53 -1.93 -6.68
CA LEU A 148 -17.30 -2.19 -7.90
C LEU A 148 -16.50 -3.01 -8.92
N ASN A 149 -15.17 -2.91 -8.88
CA ASN A 149 -14.30 -3.75 -9.68
C ASN A 149 -14.18 -5.11 -9.00
N THR A 150 -14.58 -6.16 -9.71
CA THR A 150 -14.64 -7.52 -9.16
C THR A 150 -13.85 -8.52 -9.98
N ALA A 151 -13.45 -9.62 -9.34
CA ALA A 151 -12.81 -10.75 -9.98
C ALA A 151 -13.40 -12.07 -9.44
N PRO A 152 -13.33 -13.17 -10.22
CA PRO A 152 -13.80 -14.49 -9.80
C PRO A 152 -12.83 -15.20 -8.84
N SER A 153 -11.68 -14.59 -8.52
CA SER A 153 -10.60 -15.20 -7.76
C SER A 153 -9.89 -14.19 -6.86
N PHE A 154 -9.29 -14.69 -5.78
CA PHE A 154 -8.37 -13.97 -4.91
C PHE A 154 -7.04 -13.78 -5.63
N GLN A 155 -6.82 -12.61 -6.22
CA GLN A 155 -5.69 -12.34 -7.10
C GLN A 155 -5.40 -10.84 -7.23
N THR A 156 -4.24 -10.48 -7.77
CA THR A 156 -3.93 -9.10 -8.17
C THR A 156 -4.63 -8.72 -9.47
N ILE A 157 -4.50 -7.45 -9.90
CA ILE A 157 -5.12 -6.98 -11.16
C ILE A 157 -4.65 -7.76 -12.40
N ASN A 158 -3.40 -8.24 -12.40
CA ASN A 158 -2.86 -9.09 -13.47
C ASN A 158 -2.93 -10.60 -13.18
N GLY A 159 -3.73 -11.03 -12.19
CA GLY A 159 -3.96 -12.45 -11.91
C GLY A 159 -2.83 -13.14 -11.15
N TYR A 160 -1.97 -12.39 -10.47
CA TYR A 160 -0.93 -12.96 -9.62
C TYR A 160 -1.41 -13.24 -8.20
N GLY A 161 -0.55 -13.90 -7.41
CA GLY A 161 -0.79 -14.13 -6.00
C GLY A 161 -0.75 -12.84 -5.17
N VAL A 162 -1.55 -12.78 -4.12
CA VAL A 162 -1.74 -11.60 -3.29
C VAL A 162 -0.83 -11.64 -2.06
N ARG A 163 -0.23 -10.50 -1.73
CA ARG A 163 0.51 -10.31 -0.48
C ARG A 163 -0.44 -9.85 0.63
N GLU A 164 -0.94 -10.79 1.42
CA GLU A 164 -1.73 -10.50 2.61
C GLU A 164 -1.32 -11.42 3.76
N PRO A 165 -0.44 -10.98 4.68
CA PRO A 165 0.07 -11.83 5.76
C PRO A 165 -1.02 -12.33 6.70
N TRP A 166 -2.09 -11.56 6.91
CA TRP A 166 -3.17 -11.92 7.84
C TRP A 166 -4.11 -13.01 7.31
N LEU A 167 -4.06 -13.31 6.01
CA LEU A 167 -4.77 -14.43 5.39
C LEU A 167 -3.83 -15.61 5.11
N GLN A 168 -2.57 -15.54 5.51
CA GLN A 168 -1.56 -16.56 5.24
C GLN A 168 -1.26 -17.41 6.48
N ASP A 169 -1.01 -18.70 6.27
CA ASP A 169 -0.42 -19.56 7.29
C ASP A 169 0.95 -19.04 7.75
N LYS A 170 1.48 -19.61 8.84
CA LYS A 170 2.78 -19.19 9.38
C LYS A 170 3.88 -19.41 8.34
N PRO A 171 4.82 -18.46 8.18
CA PRO A 171 5.96 -18.67 7.29
C PRO A 171 6.75 -19.91 7.71
N PRO A 172 7.22 -20.74 6.75
CA PRO A 172 8.19 -21.79 7.03
C PRO A 172 9.40 -21.21 7.77
N THR A 173 9.99 -21.98 8.69
CA THR A 173 11.13 -21.51 9.52
C THR A 173 12.33 -21.02 8.69
N GLN A 174 12.51 -21.58 7.49
CA GLN A 174 13.61 -21.23 6.59
C GLN A 174 13.26 -20.10 5.61
N HIS A 175 12.04 -19.58 5.64
CA HIS A 175 11.61 -18.53 4.71
C HIS A 175 12.32 -17.21 5.04
N PRO A 176 13.03 -16.58 4.08
CA PRO A 176 13.72 -15.32 4.34
C PRO A 176 12.74 -14.22 4.74
N LEU A 177 13.01 -13.54 5.86
CA LEU A 177 12.14 -12.48 6.41
C LEU A 177 11.87 -11.34 5.42
N TRP A 178 12.81 -11.11 4.51
CA TRP A 178 12.74 -10.05 3.51
C TRP A 178 11.93 -10.41 2.27
N LEU A 179 11.77 -11.71 1.99
CA LEU A 179 11.14 -12.17 0.76
C LEU A 179 9.62 -12.20 0.94
N PRO A 180 8.84 -11.50 0.10
CA PRO A 180 7.39 -11.55 0.21
C PRO A 180 6.82 -12.94 -0.02
N ARG A 181 5.74 -13.25 0.70
CA ARG A 181 4.92 -14.43 0.47
C ARG A 181 3.61 -14.04 -0.19
N LEU A 182 3.25 -14.82 -1.21
CA LEU A 182 2.08 -14.61 -2.03
C LEU A 182 1.12 -15.78 -1.85
N LEU A 183 -0.17 -15.49 -1.86
CA LEU A 183 -1.24 -16.46 -1.79
C LEU A 183 -2.10 -16.36 -3.05
N GLY A 184 -2.26 -17.48 -3.75
CA GLY A 184 -3.09 -17.56 -4.95
C GLY A 184 -2.35 -17.34 -6.27
N PRO A 185 -3.09 -17.13 -7.38
CA PRO A 185 -4.54 -16.89 -7.44
C PRO A 185 -5.38 -18.06 -6.92
N LEU A 186 -6.51 -17.79 -6.26
CA LEU A 186 -7.44 -18.84 -5.76
C LEU A 186 -8.89 -18.54 -6.16
N SER A 187 -9.58 -19.51 -6.74
CA SER A 187 -11.04 -19.46 -6.89
C SER A 187 -11.75 -19.40 -5.53
N VAL A 188 -13.07 -19.15 -5.55
CA VAL A 188 -13.90 -19.14 -4.33
C VAL A 188 -13.77 -20.47 -3.56
N GLN A 189 -13.85 -21.61 -4.26
CA GLN A 189 -13.77 -22.94 -3.66
C GLN A 189 -12.38 -23.21 -3.08
N GLU A 190 -11.32 -22.83 -3.80
CA GLU A 190 -9.95 -23.01 -3.34
C GLU A 190 -9.63 -22.11 -2.14
N MET A 191 -10.11 -20.87 -2.12
CA MET A 191 -9.95 -19.95 -0.99
C MET A 191 -10.68 -20.49 0.25
N GLN A 192 -11.92 -20.98 0.10
CA GLN A 192 -12.66 -21.61 1.21
C GLN A 192 -11.93 -22.85 1.74
N ALA A 193 -11.51 -23.77 0.86
CA ALA A 193 -10.77 -24.97 1.24
C ALA A 193 -9.44 -24.63 1.93
N TYR A 194 -8.72 -23.63 1.43
CA TYR A 194 -7.48 -23.15 2.03
C TYR A 194 -7.71 -22.57 3.43
N MET A 195 -8.71 -21.68 3.60
CA MET A 195 -9.01 -21.08 4.91
C MET A 195 -9.45 -22.13 5.95
N ILE A 196 -10.18 -23.17 5.52
CA ILE A 196 -10.55 -24.31 6.39
C ILE A 196 -9.30 -25.12 6.76
N LYS A 197 -8.38 -25.34 5.82
CA LYS A 197 -7.18 -26.15 6.05
C LYS A 197 -6.23 -25.53 7.10
N ILE A 198 -6.07 -24.21 7.08
CA ILE A 198 -5.03 -23.55 7.88
C ILE A 198 -5.46 -23.22 9.32
N SER A 199 -6.72 -23.43 9.68
CA SER A 199 -7.28 -23.13 11.01
C SER A 199 -8.14 -24.27 11.53
N LYS A 200 -8.12 -24.49 12.84
CA LYS A 200 -9.04 -25.41 13.53
C LYS A 200 -10.43 -24.83 13.77
N GLU A 201 -10.55 -23.51 13.70
CA GLU A 201 -11.80 -22.77 13.85
C GLU A 201 -12.41 -22.45 12.48
N PRO A 202 -13.74 -22.36 12.35
CA PRO A 202 -14.40 -22.08 11.06
C PRO A 202 -14.03 -20.69 10.52
N PRO A 203 -13.71 -20.55 9.22
CA PRO A 203 -13.42 -19.25 8.64
C PRO A 203 -14.68 -18.41 8.43
N PRO A 204 -14.52 -17.07 8.36
CA PRO A 204 -15.55 -16.21 7.77
C PRO A 204 -15.93 -16.68 6.37
N SER A 205 -17.21 -16.52 6.01
CA SER A 205 -17.71 -16.93 4.69
C SER A 205 -17.07 -16.11 3.57
N VAL A 206 -16.58 -16.80 2.54
CA VAL A 206 -16.01 -16.19 1.32
C VAL A 206 -17.15 -15.89 0.34
N SER A 207 -17.20 -14.65 -0.13
CA SER A 207 -18.18 -14.19 -1.12
C SER A 207 -17.97 -14.83 -2.50
N LEU A 208 -19.03 -14.86 -3.33
CA LEU A 208 -18.98 -15.40 -4.70
C LEU A 208 -18.05 -14.63 -5.64
N LEU A 209 -17.79 -13.36 -5.32
CA LEU A 209 -16.84 -12.50 -6.03
C LEU A 209 -15.87 -11.88 -5.03
N PHE A 210 -14.70 -11.54 -5.55
CA PHE A 210 -13.69 -10.78 -4.85
C PHE A 210 -13.72 -9.33 -5.33
N HIS A 211 -13.42 -8.39 -4.45
CA HIS A 211 -13.59 -6.96 -4.68
C HIS A 211 -12.23 -6.26 -4.60
N PHE A 212 -11.95 -5.37 -5.56
CA PHE A 212 -10.70 -4.60 -5.54
C PHE A 212 -10.65 -3.70 -4.30
N TYR A 213 -9.59 -3.85 -3.50
CA TYR A 213 -9.43 -3.17 -2.23
C TYR A 213 -7.94 -2.92 -1.95
N HIS A 214 -7.65 -1.77 -1.34
CA HIS A 214 -6.28 -1.32 -1.01
C HIS A 214 -5.57 -2.23 0.00
N ALA A 215 -6.32 -2.84 0.92
CA ALA A 215 -5.84 -3.67 2.01
C ALA A 215 -4.90 -3.00 3.03
N ASP A 216 -4.29 -1.85 2.79
CA ASP A 216 -3.51 -1.16 3.84
C ASP A 216 -3.90 0.31 4.08
N LEU A 217 -5.17 0.54 4.45
CA LEU A 217 -5.70 1.87 4.74
C LEU A 217 -5.45 2.29 6.20
N GLY A 218 -4.26 2.00 6.70
CA GLY A 218 -3.76 2.52 7.97
C GLY A 218 -3.63 4.05 7.92
N PRO A 219 -3.59 4.73 9.08
CA PRO A 219 -3.60 6.19 9.14
C PRO A 219 -2.32 6.83 8.57
N LYS A 220 -1.24 6.06 8.38
CA LYS A 220 -0.01 6.52 7.73
C LYS A 220 -0.09 6.54 6.20
N ASN A 221 -1.05 5.83 5.61
CA ASN A 221 -1.20 5.70 4.17
C ASN A 221 -2.28 6.63 3.58
N ILE A 222 -2.85 7.50 4.41
CA ILE A 222 -3.87 8.47 4.02
C ILE A 222 -3.28 9.86 4.25
N ILE A 223 -3.26 10.69 3.21
CA ILE A 223 -2.78 12.05 3.27
C ILE A 223 -3.98 12.99 3.32
N VAL A 224 -3.95 13.92 4.27
CA VAL A 224 -4.98 14.94 4.47
C VAL A 224 -4.38 16.34 4.46
N LEU A 225 -5.18 17.30 4.03
CA LEU A 225 -4.91 18.73 4.20
C LEU A 225 -5.26 19.18 5.63
N GLU A 226 -4.91 20.42 5.98
CA GLU A 226 -5.14 20.99 7.31
C GLU A 226 -6.62 20.98 7.75
N ASP A 227 -7.53 21.11 6.78
CA ASP A 227 -8.98 21.07 7.01
C ASP A 227 -9.55 19.65 7.17
N GLY A 228 -8.72 18.62 7.02
CA GLY A 228 -9.11 17.22 7.06
C GLY A 228 -9.58 16.65 5.73
N LYS A 229 -9.51 17.41 4.62
CA LYS A 229 -9.82 16.88 3.30
C LYS A 229 -8.77 15.84 2.87
N VAL A 230 -9.21 14.67 2.42
CA VAL A 230 -8.32 13.65 1.85
C VAL A 230 -7.71 14.16 0.55
N SER A 231 -6.38 14.24 0.50
CA SER A 231 -5.61 14.69 -0.67
C SER A 231 -4.87 13.56 -1.38
N GLY A 232 -4.70 12.40 -0.75
CA GLY A 232 -4.17 11.21 -1.40
C GLY A 232 -4.19 9.96 -0.53
N ILE A 233 -4.16 8.82 -1.20
CA ILE A 233 -3.95 7.49 -0.63
C ILE A 233 -2.68 6.94 -1.27
N ILE A 234 -1.75 6.50 -0.44
CA ILE A 234 -0.44 5.98 -0.86
C ILE A 234 -0.28 4.53 -0.44
N ASP A 235 0.77 3.87 -0.93
CA ASP A 235 1.14 2.50 -0.54
C ASP A 235 0.21 1.41 -1.07
N TRP A 236 0.00 1.45 -2.39
CA TRP A 236 -0.90 0.54 -3.12
C TRP A 236 -0.29 -0.84 -3.39
N GLU A 237 0.83 -1.22 -2.76
CA GLU A 237 1.53 -2.48 -3.01
C GLU A 237 0.71 -3.73 -2.66
N SER A 238 -0.21 -3.59 -1.70
CA SER A 238 -1.08 -4.69 -1.24
C SER A 238 -2.45 -4.67 -1.91
N ALA A 239 -2.70 -3.78 -2.88
CA ALA A 239 -4.01 -3.71 -3.51
C ALA A 239 -4.26 -4.93 -4.43
N ALA A 240 -5.42 -5.56 -4.27
CA ALA A 240 -5.81 -6.78 -4.96
C ALA A 240 -7.33 -7.02 -4.85
N TYR A 241 -7.82 -8.14 -5.37
CA TYR A 241 -9.21 -8.57 -5.20
C TYR A 241 -9.37 -9.42 -3.94
N TYR A 242 -10.10 -8.90 -2.96
CA TYR A 242 -10.28 -9.51 -1.63
C TYR A 242 -11.71 -10.02 -1.38
N PRO A 243 -11.91 -11.02 -0.49
CA PRO A 243 -13.24 -11.41 -0.04
C PRO A 243 -13.97 -10.23 0.59
N ARG A 244 -15.29 -10.15 0.41
CA ARG A 244 -16.10 -9.03 0.94
C ARG A 244 -15.95 -8.84 2.46
N PHE A 245 -15.86 -9.94 3.22
CA PHE A 245 -15.70 -9.84 4.67
C PHE A 245 -14.39 -9.13 5.08
N TRP A 246 -13.35 -9.24 4.26
CA TRP A 246 -12.03 -8.71 4.59
C TRP A 246 -12.03 -7.18 4.66
N VAL A 247 -12.81 -6.53 3.80
CA VAL A 247 -12.84 -5.06 3.64
C VAL A 247 -13.17 -4.34 4.95
N ALA A 248 -14.18 -4.80 5.70
CA ALA A 248 -14.55 -4.18 6.99
C ALA A 248 -13.81 -4.81 8.17
N THR A 249 -13.58 -6.12 8.17
CA THR A 249 -12.90 -6.80 9.27
C THR A 249 -11.46 -6.31 9.46
N LYS A 250 -10.77 -5.96 8.36
CA LYS A 250 -9.38 -5.53 8.42
C LYS A 250 -9.18 -4.25 9.25
N THR A 251 -10.20 -3.39 9.35
CA THR A 251 -10.09 -2.14 10.12
C THR A 251 -9.89 -2.35 11.61
N SER A 252 -10.15 -3.56 12.13
CA SER A 252 -9.92 -3.93 13.53
C SER A 252 -8.48 -4.37 13.83
N LEU A 253 -7.63 -4.52 12.80
CA LEU A 253 -6.27 -5.05 12.92
C LEU A 253 -5.24 -3.97 13.25
N GLY A 254 -4.04 -4.41 13.66
CA GLY A 254 -2.97 -3.54 14.13
C GLY A 254 -2.54 -2.44 13.15
N ALA A 255 -2.62 -2.70 11.84
CA ALA A 255 -2.24 -1.72 10.80
C ALA A 255 -3.12 -0.46 10.78
N PHE A 256 -4.33 -0.53 11.37
CA PHE A 256 -5.27 0.58 11.45
C PHE A 256 -5.17 1.35 12.77
N LYS A 257 -4.20 1.01 13.62
CA LYS A 257 -3.95 1.77 14.85
C LYS A 257 -3.24 3.07 14.54
N LEU A 258 -3.62 4.10 15.27
CA LEU A 258 -2.89 5.36 15.34
C LEU A 258 -1.63 5.15 16.16
N GLU A 259 -0.52 5.66 15.67
CA GLU A 259 0.77 5.68 16.33
C GLU A 259 1.11 7.06 16.90
N CYS A 260 0.39 8.11 16.48
CA CYS A 260 0.46 9.41 17.13
C CYS A 260 0.02 9.36 18.60
N GLU A 261 0.34 10.39 19.37
CA GLU A 261 -0.17 10.55 20.74
C GLU A 261 -1.70 10.72 20.71
N THR A 262 -2.43 9.75 21.28
CA THR A 262 -3.89 9.75 21.36
C THR A 262 -4.36 8.91 22.55
N ASP A 263 -5.53 9.28 23.09
CA ASP A 263 -6.30 8.54 24.10
C ASP A 263 -6.87 7.21 23.58
N ASN A 264 -7.12 7.09 22.26
CA ASN A 264 -7.66 5.88 21.66
C ASN A 264 -6.98 5.55 20.33
N GLN A 265 -5.96 4.69 20.39
CA GLN A 265 -5.23 4.23 19.21
C GLN A 265 -6.10 3.49 18.18
N GLN A 266 -7.27 2.97 18.56
CA GLN A 266 -8.15 2.23 17.65
C GLN A 266 -9.22 3.11 16.98
N LEU A 267 -9.29 4.40 17.33
CA LEU A 267 -10.40 5.25 16.92
C LEU A 267 -10.53 5.37 15.39
N TRP A 268 -9.41 5.39 14.66
CA TRP A 268 -9.43 5.36 13.19
C TRP A 268 -10.14 4.10 12.65
N GLY A 269 -9.67 2.92 13.05
CA GLY A 269 -10.26 1.65 12.64
C GLY A 269 -11.75 1.51 13.03
N GLN A 270 -12.14 2.07 14.18
CA GLN A 270 -13.53 2.13 14.64
C GLN A 270 -14.40 3.03 13.76
N LEU A 271 -13.96 4.26 13.48
CA LEU A 271 -14.70 5.21 12.64
C LEU A 271 -14.85 4.69 11.21
N LEU A 272 -13.77 4.16 10.62
CA LEU A 272 -13.82 3.58 9.28
C LEU A 272 -14.73 2.35 9.23
N GLY A 273 -14.63 1.46 10.21
CA GLY A 273 -15.49 0.28 10.31
C GLY A 273 -16.98 0.65 10.39
N GLN A 274 -17.34 1.64 11.22
CA GLN A 274 -18.70 2.17 11.31
C GLN A 274 -19.18 2.78 9.99
N ALA A 275 -18.33 3.55 9.30
CA ALA A 275 -18.67 4.11 8.00
C ALA A 275 -18.92 3.01 6.95
N LEU A 276 -18.12 1.94 6.94
CA LEU A 276 -18.29 0.80 6.05
C LEU A 276 -19.57 -0.01 6.34
N GLU A 277 -19.97 -0.13 7.61
CA GLU A 277 -21.23 -0.78 8.01
C GLU A 277 -22.45 -0.05 7.40
N LEU A 278 -22.41 1.28 7.28
CA LEU A 278 -23.47 2.06 6.62
C LEU A 278 -23.58 1.73 5.11
N HIS A 279 -22.53 1.20 4.50
CA HIS A 279 -22.52 0.71 3.12
C HIS A 279 -22.73 -0.82 3.01
N GLY A 280 -23.16 -1.47 4.10
CA GLY A 280 -23.48 -2.89 4.11
C GLY A 280 -22.26 -3.81 4.13
N TYR A 281 -21.09 -3.32 4.54
CA TYR A 281 -19.94 -4.18 4.85
C TYR A 281 -19.98 -4.55 6.33
N LYS A 282 -20.39 -5.80 6.61
CA LYS A 282 -20.43 -6.32 7.97
C LYS A 282 -19.03 -6.60 8.49
N ARG A 283 -18.71 -6.11 9.69
CA ARG A 283 -17.50 -6.49 10.44
C ARG A 283 -17.66 -7.89 11.03
N LEU A 284 -16.68 -8.75 10.77
CA LEU A 284 -16.62 -10.12 11.29
C LEU A 284 -15.41 -10.29 12.22
N ASP A 285 -15.10 -9.26 13.02
CA ASP A 285 -13.89 -9.16 13.84
C ASP A 285 -13.73 -10.36 14.78
N ILE A 286 -14.80 -10.79 15.46
CA ILE A 286 -14.76 -11.92 16.40
C ILE A 286 -14.54 -13.24 15.66
N GLU A 287 -15.30 -13.48 14.59
CA GLU A 287 -15.18 -14.70 13.77
C GLU A 287 -13.77 -14.82 13.19
N PHE A 288 -13.24 -13.72 12.63
CA PHE A 288 -11.90 -13.68 12.08
C PHE A 288 -10.83 -13.85 13.16
N GLN A 289 -10.95 -13.20 14.32
CA GLN A 289 -9.98 -13.36 15.41
C GLN A 289 -9.94 -14.79 15.94
N ASN A 290 -11.09 -15.47 16.03
CA ASN A 290 -11.15 -16.88 16.41
C ASN A 290 -10.47 -17.76 15.36
N TRP A 291 -10.82 -17.56 14.08
CA TRP A 291 -10.16 -18.24 12.96
C TRP A 291 -8.64 -18.04 12.98
N TYR A 292 -8.18 -16.79 13.11
CA TYR A 292 -6.76 -16.46 13.13
C TYR A 292 -6.01 -17.09 14.31
N LYS A 293 -6.62 -17.14 15.50
CA LYS A 293 -6.03 -17.85 16.67
C LYS A 293 -6.01 -19.36 16.50
N GLY A 294 -6.96 -19.90 15.72
CA GLY A 294 -7.05 -21.33 15.39
C GLY A 294 -5.99 -21.78 14.38
N MET A 295 -5.20 -20.86 13.82
CA MET A 295 -4.19 -21.19 12.81
C MET A 295 -3.04 -22.01 13.39
N ALA A 296 -2.83 -23.19 12.81
CA ALA A 296 -1.77 -24.13 13.20
C ALA A 296 -0.38 -23.57 12.84
#